data_AF-A0A367KR33-F1
#
_entry.id   AF-A0A367KR33-F1
#
_cell.length_a   1.000
_cell.length_b   1.000
_cell.length_c   1.000
_cell.angle_alpha   90.00
_cell.angle_beta   90.00
_cell.angle_gamma   90.00
#
_symmetry.space_group_name_H-M   'P 1'
#
loop_
_entity.id
_entity.type
_entity.pdbx_description
1 polymer ?
#
loop_
_entity_poly.entity_id
_entity_poly.type
_entity_poly.pdbx_seq_one_letter_code
_entity_poly.pdbx_strand_id
1 'polypeptide(L)'
;MEVKETFEYFALLEQQFWRKLDRNTLDEVTFRGELKPEDMLLYGEFGFTLLGLKPALLIEFCDEKVNLLYLQTVVEPVLFAAKTKTLHYHIIQHVMTPESNLHGNIFVYHTAVTRLKELSFIMNVSSQDKDCEVSDKDMATILDYPGRLPSHEQEIPTLHTVIYFHDRPNHKGMIALTSFAIQVDEKENTLVHFNRYKSICKEKLQIDLKILIQ
;
A
#
# COMPACT_ATOMS: atom_id res chain seq x y z
N MET A 1 9.62 7.84 -17.97
CA MET A 1 10.48 7.71 -16.79
C MET A 1 10.87 6.27 -16.58
N GLU A 2 12.14 6.03 -16.28
CA GLU A 2 12.63 4.73 -15.81
C GLU A 2 12.06 4.41 -14.41
N VAL A 3 12.28 3.20 -13.90
CA VAL A 3 11.67 2.71 -12.64
C VAL A 3 11.97 3.65 -11.46
N LYS A 4 13.23 4.01 -11.26
CA LYS A 4 13.64 4.89 -10.14
C LYS A 4 13.00 6.28 -10.24
N GLU A 5 13.02 6.88 -11.43
CA GLU A 5 12.41 8.20 -11.69
C GLU A 5 10.89 8.16 -11.47
N THR A 6 10.24 7.06 -11.85
CA THR A 6 8.80 6.85 -11.64
C THR A 6 8.45 6.81 -10.15
N PHE A 7 9.25 6.10 -9.36
CA PHE A 7 9.14 6.05 -7.91
C PHE A 7 9.38 7.44 -7.25
N GLU A 8 10.44 8.14 -7.65
CA GLU A 8 10.75 9.48 -7.13
C GLU A 8 9.66 10.49 -7.51
N TYR A 9 9.10 10.39 -8.72
CA TYR A 9 8.01 11.24 -9.16
C TYR A 9 6.71 10.98 -8.39
N PHE A 10 6.39 9.73 -8.08
CA PHE A 10 5.27 9.40 -7.20
C PHE A 10 5.45 10.04 -5.83
N ALA A 11 6.61 9.86 -5.20
CA ALA A 11 6.89 10.44 -3.89
C ALA A 11 6.82 11.98 -3.89
N LEU A 12 7.21 12.63 -5.00
CA LEU A 12 7.07 14.07 -5.17
C LEU A 12 5.59 14.49 -5.26
N LEU A 13 4.79 13.80 -6.07
CA LEU A 13 3.37 14.13 -6.24
C LEU A 13 2.56 13.86 -4.97
N GLU A 14 2.85 12.78 -4.26
CA GLU A 14 2.25 12.47 -2.95
C GLU A 14 2.56 13.58 -1.93
N GLN A 15 3.80 14.06 -1.84
CA GLN A 15 4.13 15.21 -0.99
C GLN A 15 3.38 16.48 -1.39
N GLN A 16 3.16 16.69 -2.70
CA GLN A 16 2.39 17.84 -3.16
C GLN A 16 0.90 17.70 -2.86
N PHE A 17 0.34 16.49 -2.95
CA PHE A 17 -1.03 16.19 -2.58
C PHE A 17 -1.29 16.62 -1.14
N TRP A 18 -0.51 16.11 -0.19
CA TRP A 18 -0.67 16.45 1.24
C TRP A 18 -0.52 17.95 1.52
N ARG A 19 0.37 18.66 0.80
CA ARG A 19 0.55 20.11 0.96
C ARG A 19 -0.57 20.96 0.37
N LYS A 20 -1.35 20.41 -0.57
CA LYS A 20 -2.39 21.14 -1.31
C LYS A 20 -3.81 20.81 -0.81
N LEU A 21 -3.98 19.78 0.01
CA LEU A 21 -5.26 19.52 0.66
C LEU A 21 -5.70 20.74 1.47
N ASP A 22 -6.98 21.10 1.37
CA ASP A 22 -7.54 22.11 2.23
C ASP A 22 -7.60 21.60 3.68
N ARG A 23 -7.67 22.54 4.61
CA ARG A 23 -7.57 22.24 6.04
C ARG A 23 -8.70 21.32 6.53
N ASN A 24 -9.91 21.46 6.00
CA ASN A 24 -11.03 20.65 6.47
C ASN A 24 -10.84 19.19 6.05
N THR A 25 -10.50 18.96 4.77
CA THR A 25 -10.21 17.60 4.29
C THR A 25 -8.98 17.01 4.97
N LEU A 26 -7.93 17.81 5.21
CA LEU A 26 -6.76 17.35 5.95
C LEU A 26 -7.14 16.92 7.37
N ASP A 27 -7.91 17.73 8.09
CA ASP A 27 -8.38 17.42 9.43
C ASP A 27 -9.28 16.17 9.43
N GLU A 28 -10.11 15.95 8.41
CA GLU A 28 -10.92 14.74 8.30
C GLU A 28 -10.07 13.48 8.09
N VAL A 29 -9.17 13.51 7.10
CA VAL A 29 -8.32 12.36 6.73
C VAL A 29 -7.32 11.99 7.81
N THR A 30 -6.86 12.99 8.59
CA THR A 30 -5.92 12.77 9.70
C THR A 30 -6.60 12.48 11.03
N PHE A 31 -7.91 12.23 11.04
CA PHE A 31 -8.70 12.02 12.26
C PHE A 31 -8.50 13.16 13.26
N ARG A 32 -8.57 14.39 12.78
CA ARG A 32 -8.35 15.65 13.51
C ARG A 32 -6.96 15.76 14.13
N GLY A 33 -5.95 15.24 13.42
CA GLY A 33 -4.54 15.28 13.81
C GLY A 33 -4.09 14.16 14.73
N GLU A 34 -4.90 13.10 14.90
CA GLU A 34 -4.43 11.86 15.53
C GLU A 34 -3.32 11.19 14.72
N LEU A 35 -3.39 11.31 13.38
CA LEU A 35 -2.33 10.90 12.45
C LEU A 35 -1.67 12.12 11.81
N LYS A 36 -0.41 11.99 11.42
CA LYS A 36 0.24 12.99 10.56
C LYS A 36 0.23 12.52 9.11
N PRO A 37 0.22 13.45 8.13
CA PRO A 37 0.36 13.10 6.72
C PRO A 37 1.56 12.21 6.42
N GLU A 38 2.66 12.40 7.14
CA GLU A 38 3.87 11.59 7.01
C GLU A 38 3.69 10.13 7.44
N ASP A 39 2.68 9.84 8.26
CA ASP A 39 2.32 8.49 8.71
C ASP A 39 1.39 7.78 7.69
N MET A 40 0.84 8.53 6.72
CA MET A 40 -0.14 8.06 5.74
C MET A 40 0.43 7.99 4.31
N LEU A 41 1.76 7.95 4.19
CA LEU A 41 2.44 7.89 2.90
C LEU A 41 2.36 6.49 2.28
N LEU A 42 2.00 6.42 1.00
CA LEU A 42 1.87 5.21 0.18
C LEU A 42 3.01 5.04 -0.83
N TYR A 43 3.97 5.98 -0.94
CA TYR A 43 5.06 5.82 -1.91
C TYR A 43 5.90 4.56 -1.70
N GLY A 44 6.04 4.08 -0.46
CA GLY A 44 6.70 2.81 -0.17
C GLY A 44 5.98 1.63 -0.80
N GLU A 45 4.67 1.52 -0.52
CA GLU A 45 3.77 0.53 -1.13
C GLU A 45 3.78 0.60 -2.66
N PHE A 46 3.69 1.81 -3.22
CA PHE A 46 3.82 2.02 -4.66
C PHE A 46 5.15 1.53 -5.20
N GLY A 47 6.26 1.79 -4.50
CA GLY A 47 7.58 1.29 -4.85
C GLY A 47 7.64 -0.24 -4.91
N PHE A 48 7.04 -0.92 -3.93
CA PHE A 48 6.98 -2.39 -3.92
C PHE A 48 6.14 -2.93 -5.07
N THR A 49 4.98 -2.33 -5.36
CA THR A 49 4.15 -2.73 -6.49
C THR A 49 4.83 -2.44 -7.83
N LEU A 50 5.48 -1.28 -7.99
CA LEU A 50 6.23 -0.90 -9.18
C LEU A 50 7.37 -1.88 -9.50
N LEU A 51 8.02 -2.41 -8.46
CA LEU A 51 9.08 -3.41 -8.59
C LEU A 51 8.55 -4.84 -8.83
N GLY A 52 7.23 -5.04 -8.80
CA GLY A 52 6.61 -6.37 -8.88
C GLY A 52 6.88 -7.24 -7.65
N LEU A 53 7.29 -6.63 -6.53
CA LEU A 53 7.47 -7.30 -5.24
C LEU A 53 6.11 -7.62 -4.61
N LYS A 54 5.18 -6.68 -4.74
CA LYS A 54 3.81 -6.76 -4.24
C LYS A 54 2.81 -6.76 -5.40
N PRO A 55 1.75 -7.58 -5.37
CA PRO A 55 0.77 -7.64 -6.47
C PRO A 55 0.01 -6.33 -6.68
N ALA A 56 -0.44 -5.72 -5.59
CA ALA A 56 -1.22 -4.49 -5.61
C ALA A 56 -1.01 -3.67 -4.34
N LEU A 57 -1.18 -2.36 -4.45
CA LEU A 57 -1.36 -1.46 -3.31
C LEU A 57 -2.83 -1.07 -3.23
N LEU A 58 -3.34 -0.92 -2.00
CA LEU A 58 -4.67 -0.39 -1.73
C LEU A 58 -4.55 1.08 -1.29
N ILE A 59 -5.34 1.95 -1.90
CA ILE A 59 -5.52 3.34 -1.50
C ILE A 59 -6.88 3.42 -0.81
N GLU A 60 -6.84 3.75 0.47
CA GLU A 60 -7.99 3.77 1.35
C GLU A 60 -7.86 4.94 2.33
N PHE A 61 -8.42 6.08 1.93
CA PHE A 61 -8.72 7.19 2.82
C PHE A 61 -10.17 7.10 3.27
N CYS A 62 -10.51 7.80 4.36
CA CYS A 62 -11.86 7.78 4.95
C CYS A 62 -12.97 8.37 4.06
N ASP A 63 -12.62 9.08 2.99
CA ASP A 63 -13.56 9.69 2.04
C ASP A 63 -13.20 9.31 0.60
N GLU A 64 -14.18 8.75 -0.12
CA GLU A 64 -14.06 8.40 -1.54
C GLU A 64 -13.59 9.58 -2.40
N LYS A 65 -14.02 10.81 -2.09
CA LYS A 65 -13.58 12.00 -2.82
C LYS A 65 -12.08 12.23 -2.69
N VAL A 66 -11.51 11.89 -1.53
CA VAL A 66 -10.07 11.97 -1.28
C VAL A 66 -9.35 10.86 -2.04
N ASN A 67 -9.89 9.64 -2.08
CA ASN A 67 -9.37 8.55 -2.91
C ASN A 67 -9.31 8.96 -4.39
N LEU A 68 -10.40 9.51 -4.93
CA LEU A 68 -10.48 9.98 -6.31
C LEU A 68 -9.52 11.15 -6.59
N LEU A 69 -9.41 12.10 -5.66
CA LEU A 69 -8.45 13.20 -5.79
C LEU A 69 -7.01 12.68 -5.81
N TYR A 70 -6.68 11.73 -4.93
CA TYR A 70 -5.37 11.11 -4.88
C TYR A 70 -5.04 10.37 -6.18
N LEU A 71 -6.02 9.62 -6.73
CA LEU A 71 -5.90 8.97 -8.04
C LEU A 71 -5.54 9.97 -9.13
N GLN A 72 -6.31 11.04 -9.26
CA GLN A 72 -6.17 12.03 -10.34
C GLN A 72 -4.89 12.86 -10.23
N THR A 73 -4.42 13.12 -9.01
CA THR A 73 -3.30 14.05 -8.77
C THR A 73 -1.96 13.36 -8.53
N VAL A 74 -1.97 12.09 -8.10
CA VAL A 74 -0.76 11.32 -7.79
C VAL A 74 -0.64 10.12 -8.73
N VAL A 75 -1.62 9.22 -8.74
CA VAL A 75 -1.49 7.92 -9.40
C VAL A 75 -1.50 8.06 -10.93
N GLU A 76 -2.56 8.63 -11.51
CA GLU A 76 -2.73 8.74 -12.96
C GLU A 76 -1.56 9.47 -13.64
N PRO A 77 -1.07 10.62 -13.13
CA PRO A 77 0.09 11.29 -13.72
C PRO A 77 1.34 10.42 -13.74
N VAL A 78 1.59 9.65 -12.66
CA VAL A 78 2.75 8.75 -12.59
C VAL A 78 2.60 7.60 -13.58
N LEU A 79 1.44 6.96 -13.63
CA LEU A 79 1.15 5.87 -14.56
C LEU A 79 1.24 6.33 -16.02
N PHE A 80 0.79 7.55 -16.32
CA PHE A 80 0.91 8.16 -17.64
C PHE A 80 2.37 8.42 -18.03
N ALA A 81 3.20 8.94 -17.11
CA ALA A 81 4.59 9.29 -17.39
C ALA A 81 5.59 8.11 -17.28
N ALA A 82 5.19 7.00 -16.66
CA ALA A 82 5.96 5.76 -16.62
C ALA A 82 6.23 5.24 -18.04
N LYS A 83 7.50 4.92 -18.35
CA LYS A 83 7.90 4.43 -19.67
C LYS A 83 7.30 3.04 -19.95
N THR A 84 7.34 2.18 -18.94
CA THR A 84 6.76 0.84 -18.99
C THR A 84 5.37 0.87 -18.37
N LYS A 85 4.36 0.36 -19.08
CA LYS A 85 2.97 0.27 -18.59
C LYS A 85 2.76 -1.04 -17.82
N THR A 86 3.55 -1.22 -16.76
CA THR A 86 3.48 -2.41 -15.89
C THR A 86 2.45 -2.28 -14.78
N LEU A 87 1.90 -1.10 -14.55
CA LEU A 87 0.90 -0.85 -13.52
C LEU A 87 -0.40 -0.33 -14.14
N HIS A 88 -1.52 -0.76 -13.58
CA HIS A 88 -2.86 -0.23 -13.83
C HIS A 88 -3.57 0.03 -12.51
N TYR A 89 -4.74 0.67 -12.56
CA TYR A 89 -5.58 0.89 -11.39
C TYR A 89 -7.01 0.40 -11.62
N HIS A 90 -7.70 0.10 -10.53
CA HIS A 90 -9.10 -0.29 -10.51
C HIS A 90 -9.80 0.35 -9.31
N ILE A 91 -10.94 1.00 -9.54
CA ILE A 91 -11.78 1.57 -8.47
C ILE A 91 -12.76 0.49 -8.03
N ILE A 92 -12.72 0.14 -6.76
CA ILE A 92 -13.52 -0.92 -6.16
C ILE A 92 -14.95 -0.42 -5.96
N GLN A 93 -15.95 -1.24 -6.29
CA GLN A 93 -17.37 -0.88 -6.21
C GLN A 93 -18.16 -1.81 -5.28
N HIS A 94 -17.94 -3.12 -5.36
CA HIS A 94 -18.83 -4.11 -4.76
C HIS A 94 -18.07 -5.15 -3.93
N VAL A 95 -17.06 -4.70 -3.18
CA VAL A 95 -16.24 -5.57 -2.36
C VAL A 95 -16.26 -5.10 -0.92
N MET A 96 -16.48 -6.06 -0.02
CA MET A 96 -16.38 -5.89 1.42
C MET A 96 -15.37 -6.89 1.97
N THR A 97 -14.77 -6.53 3.09
CA THR A 97 -14.02 -7.43 3.98
C THR A 97 -14.81 -7.57 5.28
N PRO A 98 -14.51 -8.55 6.14
CA PRO A 98 -15.12 -8.63 7.48
C PRO A 98 -15.03 -7.31 8.27
N GLU A 99 -13.95 -6.54 8.05
CA GLU A 99 -13.64 -5.33 8.81
C GLU A 99 -14.01 -4.02 8.10
N SER A 100 -14.21 -4.01 6.78
CA SER A 100 -14.32 -2.76 6.01
C SER A 100 -15.07 -2.89 4.69
N ASN A 101 -15.84 -1.86 4.32
CA ASN A 101 -16.40 -1.71 2.98
C ASN A 101 -15.38 -1.00 2.09
N LEU A 102 -15.01 -1.63 0.97
CA LEU A 102 -13.97 -1.10 0.07
C LEU A 102 -14.55 -0.28 -1.09
N HIS A 103 -15.84 0.05 -1.09
CA HIS A 103 -16.44 0.90 -2.12
C HIS A 103 -15.71 2.25 -2.24
N GLY A 104 -15.28 2.62 -3.44
CA GLY A 104 -14.54 3.85 -3.71
C GLY A 104 -13.04 3.77 -3.41
N ASN A 105 -12.56 2.67 -2.81
CA ASN A 105 -11.12 2.44 -2.63
C ASN A 105 -10.48 2.02 -3.95
N ILE A 106 -9.15 2.14 -4.03
CA ILE A 106 -8.44 1.99 -5.32
C ILE A 106 -7.32 0.97 -5.18
N PHE A 107 -7.35 -0.04 -6.05
CA PHE A 107 -6.18 -0.86 -6.27
C PHE A 107 -5.30 -0.25 -7.34
N VAL A 108 -4.00 -0.11 -7.08
CA VAL A 108 -2.99 0.00 -8.14
C VAL A 108 -2.24 -1.33 -8.18
N TYR A 109 -2.26 -2.01 -9.32
CA TYR A 109 -1.80 -3.39 -9.44
C TYR A 109 -0.82 -3.59 -10.58
N HIS A 110 0.06 -4.56 -10.40
CA HIS A 110 1.05 -4.92 -11.41
C HIS A 110 0.43 -5.85 -12.47
N THR A 111 0.50 -5.46 -13.74
CA THR A 111 -0.21 -6.13 -14.86
C THR A 111 0.27 -7.55 -15.12
N ALA A 112 1.57 -7.82 -14.88
CA ALA A 112 2.10 -9.19 -14.95
C ALA A 112 1.54 -10.12 -13.86
N VAL A 113 1.01 -9.55 -12.76
CA VAL A 113 0.49 -10.25 -11.58
C VAL A 113 -1.03 -10.41 -11.64
N THR A 114 -1.68 -10.01 -12.75
CA THR A 114 -3.09 -10.34 -13.08
C THR A 114 -3.37 -11.85 -13.12
N ARG A 115 -2.35 -12.70 -12.96
CA ARG A 115 -2.50 -14.15 -12.79
C ARG A 115 -2.86 -14.57 -11.37
N LEU A 116 -2.81 -13.67 -10.38
CA LEU A 116 -3.36 -13.97 -9.06
C LEU A 116 -4.88 -14.06 -9.15
N LYS A 117 -5.40 -15.19 -8.69
CA LYS A 117 -6.82 -15.52 -8.78
C LYS A 117 -7.64 -14.58 -7.90
N GLU A 118 -7.09 -14.25 -6.73
CA GLU A 118 -7.68 -13.39 -5.70
C GLU A 118 -7.85 -11.96 -6.24
N LEU A 119 -6.81 -11.38 -6.85
CA LEU A 119 -6.89 -10.05 -7.46
C LEU A 119 -7.85 -10.03 -8.65
N SER A 120 -7.79 -11.06 -9.51
CA SER A 120 -8.71 -11.20 -10.64
C SER A 120 -10.16 -11.32 -10.19
N PHE A 121 -10.40 -12.03 -9.10
CA PHE A 121 -11.71 -12.19 -8.50
C PHE A 121 -12.28 -10.84 -8.08
N ILE A 122 -11.52 -10.02 -7.33
CA ILE A 122 -11.96 -8.68 -6.92
C ILE A 122 -12.28 -7.81 -8.14
N MET A 123 -11.41 -7.77 -9.15
CA MET A 123 -11.65 -6.94 -10.34
C MET A 123 -12.92 -7.36 -11.10
N ASN A 124 -13.15 -8.67 -11.23
CA ASN A 124 -14.34 -9.21 -11.90
C ASN A 124 -15.61 -8.95 -11.12
N VAL A 125 -15.57 -9.14 -9.81
CA VAL A 125 -16.71 -8.95 -8.90
C VAL A 125 -17.07 -7.48 -8.76
N SER A 126 -16.08 -6.60 -8.69
CA SER A 126 -16.31 -5.15 -8.69
C SER A 126 -16.99 -4.64 -9.97
N SER A 127 -17.06 -5.44 -11.03
CA SER A 127 -17.79 -5.13 -12.26
C SER A 127 -19.24 -5.65 -12.25
N GLN A 128 -19.69 -6.28 -11.16
CA GLN A 128 -21.02 -6.85 -11.00
C GLN A 128 -21.82 -6.02 -9.98
N ASP A 129 -23.13 -5.84 -10.19
CA ASP A 129 -24.02 -5.08 -9.29
C ASP A 129 -24.35 -5.82 -7.98
N LYS A 130 -23.43 -6.63 -7.45
CA LYS A 130 -23.63 -7.41 -6.22
C LYS A 130 -22.41 -7.36 -5.34
N ASP A 131 -22.65 -6.96 -4.10
CA ASP A 131 -21.63 -6.96 -3.07
C ASP A 131 -21.12 -8.38 -2.83
N CYS A 132 -19.81 -8.48 -2.66
CA CYS A 132 -19.13 -9.71 -2.38
C CYS A 132 -18.15 -9.52 -1.23
N GLU A 133 -18.09 -10.51 -0.37
CA GLU A 133 -17.12 -10.56 0.71
C GLU A 133 -15.81 -11.20 0.23
N VAL A 134 -14.69 -10.60 0.61
CA VAL A 134 -13.33 -11.11 0.41
C VAL A 134 -12.72 -11.32 1.78
N SER A 135 -12.11 -12.48 2.00
CA SER A 135 -11.50 -12.79 3.29
C SER A 135 -10.24 -11.96 3.55
N ASP A 136 -9.93 -11.71 4.82
CA ASP A 136 -8.66 -11.04 5.20
C ASP A 136 -7.43 -11.78 4.69
N LYS A 137 -7.52 -13.11 4.58
CA LYS A 137 -6.46 -13.95 4.02
C LYS A 137 -6.22 -13.65 2.54
N ASP A 138 -7.28 -13.48 1.76
CA ASP A 138 -7.16 -13.13 0.34
C ASP A 138 -6.63 -11.71 0.19
N MET A 139 -7.09 -10.77 1.02
CA MET A 139 -6.56 -9.41 1.08
C MET A 139 -5.08 -9.37 1.46
N ALA A 140 -4.66 -10.12 2.49
CA ALA A 140 -3.25 -10.24 2.86
C ALA A 140 -2.41 -10.82 1.73
N THR A 141 -2.96 -11.77 0.96
CA THR A 141 -2.30 -12.35 -0.23
C THR A 141 -2.13 -11.32 -1.34
N ILE A 142 -3.18 -10.55 -1.65
CA ILE A 142 -3.15 -9.48 -2.65
C ILE A 142 -2.17 -8.38 -2.25
N LEU A 143 -2.12 -8.08 -0.95
CA LEU A 143 -1.25 -7.04 -0.39
C LEU A 143 0.14 -7.55 0.02
N ASP A 144 0.46 -8.83 -0.24
CA ASP A 144 1.73 -9.49 0.12
C ASP A 144 2.14 -9.24 1.59
N TYR A 145 1.17 -9.31 2.51
CA TYR A 145 1.45 -9.27 3.94
C TYR A 145 1.72 -10.70 4.44
N PRO A 146 2.94 -11.00 4.95
CA PRO A 146 3.34 -12.36 5.29
C PRO A 146 2.75 -12.88 6.61
N GLY A 147 1.96 -12.07 7.31
CA GLY A 147 1.34 -12.42 8.57
C GLY A 147 -0.18 -12.46 8.50
N ARG A 148 -0.80 -12.88 9.61
CA ARG A 148 -2.24 -12.94 9.76
C ARG A 148 -2.74 -12.12 10.94
N LEU A 149 -3.98 -11.66 10.83
CA LEU A 149 -4.69 -11.08 11.95
C LEU A 149 -5.04 -12.17 12.99
N PRO A 150 -5.20 -11.78 14.27
CA PRO A 150 -5.74 -12.66 15.32
C PRO A 150 -7.08 -13.26 14.90
N SER A 151 -7.24 -14.58 15.03
CA SER A 151 -8.54 -15.24 14.82
C SER A 151 -9.40 -15.23 16.09
N HIS A 152 -8.78 -14.96 17.25
CA HIS A 152 -9.42 -14.94 18.56
C HIS A 152 -8.72 -13.91 19.46
N GLU A 153 -9.43 -13.37 20.45
CA GLU A 153 -8.89 -12.35 21.36
C GLU A 153 -7.60 -12.80 22.10
N GLN A 154 -7.45 -14.10 22.35
CA GLN A 154 -6.26 -14.65 23.04
C GLN A 154 -4.96 -14.52 22.22
N GLU A 155 -5.06 -14.28 20.91
CA GLU A 155 -3.92 -14.07 20.01
C GLU A 155 -3.54 -12.59 19.89
N ILE A 156 -4.33 -11.66 20.45
CA ILE A 156 -4.00 -10.22 20.41
C ILE A 156 -2.65 -9.94 21.12
N PRO A 157 -2.34 -10.52 22.30
CA PRO A 157 -1.07 -10.27 22.97
C PRO A 157 0.17 -10.81 22.23
N THR A 158 -0.01 -11.68 21.23
CA THR A 158 1.07 -12.26 20.42
C THR A 158 1.31 -11.51 19.12
N LEU A 159 0.58 -10.42 18.90
CA LEU A 159 0.71 -9.58 17.71
C LEU A 159 1.96 -8.69 17.82
N HIS A 160 2.82 -8.76 16.81
CA HIS A 160 3.91 -7.81 16.62
C HIS A 160 3.60 -6.88 15.45
N THR A 161 3.97 -5.62 15.60
CA THR A 161 4.01 -4.64 14.52
C THR A 161 5.34 -4.75 13.78
N VAL A 162 5.26 -4.83 12.46
CA VAL A 162 6.41 -4.80 11.55
C VAL A 162 6.40 -3.49 10.80
N ILE A 163 7.55 -2.82 10.72
CA ILE A 163 7.70 -1.57 9.96
C ILE A 163 8.94 -1.67 9.08
N TYR A 164 8.79 -1.37 7.79
CA TYR A 164 9.94 -1.17 6.91
C TYR A 164 10.25 0.31 6.77
N PHE A 165 11.54 0.64 6.86
CA PHE A 165 12.00 2.02 6.79
C PHE A 165 12.95 2.26 5.64
N HIS A 166 12.95 3.50 5.17
CA HIS A 166 13.98 4.08 4.33
C HIS A 166 14.79 5.12 5.11
N ASP A 167 16.11 4.95 5.11
CA ASP A 167 17.07 5.95 5.57
C ASP A 167 17.44 6.88 4.41
N ARG A 168 17.03 8.16 4.48
CA ARG A 168 17.41 9.16 3.46
C ARG A 168 18.76 9.77 3.87
N PRO A 169 19.85 9.60 3.08
CA PRO A 169 21.19 10.05 3.45
C PRO A 169 21.31 11.55 3.79
N ASN A 170 20.34 12.37 3.39
CA ASN A 170 20.33 13.83 3.58
C ASN A 170 19.20 14.34 4.50
N HIS A 171 18.42 13.46 5.14
CA HIS A 171 17.37 13.85 6.10
C HIS A 171 17.62 13.15 7.43
N LYS A 172 17.55 13.90 8.53
CA LYS A 172 17.61 13.30 9.88
C LYS A 172 16.28 12.57 10.14
N GLY A 173 16.24 11.26 9.91
CA GLY A 173 15.09 10.43 10.28
C GLY A 173 14.91 9.22 9.37
N MET A 174 14.29 8.18 9.93
CA MET A 174 13.79 7.04 9.17
C MET A 174 12.35 7.35 8.72
N ILE A 175 12.04 7.11 7.45
CA ILE A 175 10.68 7.25 6.91
C ILE A 175 10.07 5.85 6.84
N ALA A 176 8.91 5.65 7.44
CA ALA A 176 8.15 4.42 7.30
C ALA A 176 7.67 4.29 5.84
N LEU A 177 7.86 3.11 5.25
CA LEU A 177 7.42 2.79 3.89
C LEU A 177 6.20 1.89 3.87
N THR A 178 6.06 1.06 4.89
CA THR A 178 4.91 0.18 5.12
C THR A 178 4.96 -0.27 6.57
N SER A 179 3.78 -0.59 7.10
CA SER A 179 3.62 -1.28 8.37
C SER A 179 2.52 -2.32 8.26
N PHE A 180 2.70 -3.46 8.92
CA PHE A 180 1.71 -4.51 9.01
C PHE A 180 1.89 -5.28 10.32
N ALA A 181 0.91 -6.12 10.66
CA ALA A 181 0.93 -6.94 11.85
C ALA A 181 1.24 -8.41 11.52
N ILE A 182 1.92 -9.08 12.45
CA ILE A 182 2.24 -10.51 12.36
C ILE A 182 2.03 -11.16 13.72
N GLN A 183 1.83 -12.47 13.75
CA GLN A 183 1.97 -13.25 14.98
C GLN A 183 3.46 -13.48 15.31
N VAL A 184 3.77 -13.65 16.60
CA VAL A 184 5.15 -13.84 17.07
C VAL A 184 5.89 -15.01 16.39
N ASP A 185 5.17 -16.08 16.06
CA ASP A 185 5.67 -17.27 15.37
C ASP A 185 5.92 -17.04 13.85
N GLU A 186 5.42 -15.95 13.27
CA GLU A 186 5.59 -15.58 11.87
C GLU A 186 6.85 -14.72 11.62
N LYS A 187 7.65 -14.47 12.67
CA LYS A 187 8.84 -13.61 12.61
C LYS A 187 9.88 -14.08 11.58
N GLU A 188 10.15 -15.39 11.51
CA GLU A 188 11.13 -15.94 10.57
C GLU A 188 10.68 -15.76 9.11
N ASN A 189 9.42 -16.06 8.81
CA ASN A 189 8.83 -15.86 7.48
C ASN A 189 8.87 -14.37 7.08
N THR A 190 8.61 -13.48 8.03
CA THR A 190 8.69 -12.02 7.83
C THR A 190 10.12 -11.57 7.49
N LEU A 191 11.14 -12.15 8.13
CA LEU A 191 12.54 -11.83 7.81
C LEU A 191 12.95 -12.31 6.41
N VAL A 192 12.46 -13.48 5.98
CA VAL A 192 12.66 -13.97 4.60
C VAL A 192 12.00 -13.03 3.60
N HIS A 193 10.75 -12.65 3.86
CA HIS A 193 10.00 -11.67 3.06
C HIS A 193 10.76 -10.33 2.96
N PHE A 194 11.22 -9.78 4.08
CA PHE A 194 11.99 -8.55 4.13
C PHE A 194 13.29 -8.62 3.32
N ASN A 195 14.05 -9.71 3.41
CA ASN A 195 15.31 -9.86 2.68
C ASN A 195 15.11 -9.87 1.15
N ARG A 196 14.00 -10.45 0.68
CA ARG A 196 13.58 -10.37 -0.73
C ARG A 196 13.35 -8.91 -1.16
N TYR A 197 12.61 -8.15 -0.35
CA TYR A 197 12.32 -6.74 -0.64
C TYR A 197 13.59 -5.87 -0.58
N LYS A 198 14.41 -6.05 0.46
CA LYS A 198 15.63 -5.28 0.70
C LYS A 198 16.60 -5.34 -0.47
N SER A 199 16.87 -6.53 -1.00
CA SER A 199 17.83 -6.70 -2.09
C SER A 199 17.37 -5.97 -3.36
N ILE A 200 16.10 -6.14 -3.75
CA ILE A 200 15.54 -5.55 -4.96
C ILE A 200 15.40 -4.02 -4.82
N CYS A 201 14.95 -3.51 -3.67
CA CYS A 201 14.86 -2.06 -3.42
C CYS A 201 16.24 -1.40 -3.43
N LYS A 202 17.28 -2.05 -2.90
CA LYS A 202 18.65 -1.53 -2.96
C LYS A 202 19.16 -1.45 -4.39
N GLU A 203 18.91 -2.48 -5.19
CA GLU A 203 19.36 -2.55 -6.58
C GLU A 203 18.63 -1.55 -7.48
N LYS A 204 17.29 -1.52 -7.40
CA LYS A 204 16.45 -0.81 -8.39
C LYS A 204 16.11 0.63 -7.97
N LEU A 205 15.97 0.89 -6.67
CA LEU A 205 15.56 2.20 -6.15
C LEU A 205 16.68 2.90 -5.35
N GLN A 206 17.80 2.21 -5.09
CA GLN A 206 18.88 2.71 -4.23
C GLN A 206 18.41 2.97 -2.79
N ILE A 207 17.38 2.24 -2.35
CA ILE A 207 16.83 2.32 -1.00
C ILE A 207 17.48 1.26 -0.12
N ASP A 208 18.08 1.70 0.99
CA ASP A 208 18.52 0.79 2.05
C ASP A 208 17.36 0.52 3.00
N LEU A 209 16.64 -0.58 2.77
CA LEU A 209 15.53 -0.98 3.64
C LEU A 209 16.05 -1.45 5.00
N LYS A 210 15.38 -0.97 6.05
CA LYS A 210 15.54 -1.41 7.44
C LYS A 210 14.21 -1.98 7.95
N ILE A 211 14.24 -2.81 8.98
CA ILE A 211 13.06 -3.43 9.59
C ILE A 211 13.07 -3.20 11.10
N LEU A 212 11.89 -2.94 11.66
CA LEU A 212 11.59 -3.05 13.08
C LEU A 212 10.47 -4.08 13.26
N ILE A 213 10.59 -4.94 14.27
CA ILE A 213 9.55 -5.87 14.71
C ILE A 213 9.42 -5.69 16.22
N GLN A 214 8.24 -5.28 16.71
CA GLN A 214 7.98 -4.98 18.12
C GLN A 214 6.60 -5.42 18.57
#